data_AF-A0A843K9M3-F1
#
_entry.id   AF-A0A843K9M3-F1
#
_cell.length_a   1.000
_cell.length_b   1.000
_cell.length_c   1.000
_cell.angle_alpha   90.00
_cell.angle_beta   90.00
_cell.angle_gamma   90.00
#
_symmetry.space_group_name_H-M   'P 1'
#
loop_
_entity.id
_entity.type
_entity.pdbx_description
1 polymer ?
#
loop_
_entity_poly.entity_id
_entity_poly.type
_entity_poly.pdbx_seq_one_letter_code
_entity_poly.pdbx_strand_id
1 'polypeptide(L)'
;MNVKLLALAIFLITLGEVYGQADELEHAVMGDVDLRSGYGRVWTSIYGVELVSLPSYNDTLQQLIDNAVDGDTIELQPGWYISDQNSSGFLVEIDKNLTLKGQGMVIIDGRRLRSALAIGKSNPQVKVKLSNIKLINCKGETGAAILNHGKMLILDDCLLGNNIAYNGSSIYNKYGEVWINDSLVTNNFAMHDGTVVNEGGKLIVENSTFSQNIASMGSGISSKGAVLRKDSYDLQKIREEYRNDFGSGMQVIVRNCTISYNRGDTGGAISNEGGSLIIDSTSFESNRGSGGAIYAFNCPLIATGCKILNSKMADNCFNAGIGASVFIFGQNALIENCSLLDNEAMVENLHETCGTGGGIYASESNVTVDNCDIRRNKAFYGGGINVFKGNLIVNGGIISDNVAKSIKLPERITLTSVSLSKCTETDCERVDLTDSIPDTIGGDGGGIFIIGNATLNDVTIERNYAARKGGAIYIDEGSQIRLDGKVTIIDNQAKEKGGAIYNRGTLDLRNAIISNNCAKEGGGIFIEPLGNQVGNTGLATNNTPDNIYSPAEVE
;
A
#
# COMPACT_ATOMS: atom_id res chain seq x y z
N MET A 1 22.95 10.63 8.45
CA MET A 1 21.55 11.03 8.20
C MET A 1 21.50 12.54 8.11
N ASN A 2 21.18 13.08 6.93
CA ASN A 2 21.38 14.49 6.61
C ASN A 2 20.25 15.33 7.23
N VAL A 3 20.58 16.16 8.22
CA VAL A 3 19.64 17.05 8.93
C VAL A 3 18.91 18.00 7.95
N LYS A 4 19.48 18.24 6.77
CA LYS A 4 18.85 18.99 5.68
C LYS A 4 17.73 18.23 4.96
N LEU A 5 17.78 16.89 4.87
CA LEU A 5 16.68 16.09 4.32
C LEU A 5 15.49 16.03 5.29
N LEU A 6 15.76 15.96 6.60
CA LEU A 6 14.72 15.97 7.62
C LEU A 6 14.04 17.34 7.73
N ALA A 7 14.81 18.44 7.63
CA ALA A 7 14.25 19.79 7.58
C ALA A 7 13.47 20.06 6.27
N LEU A 8 13.90 19.50 5.14
CA LEU A 8 13.15 19.59 3.87
C LEU A 8 11.88 18.73 3.90
N ALA A 9 11.93 17.54 4.50
CA ALA A 9 10.75 16.71 4.75
C ALA A 9 9.75 17.44 5.67
N ILE A 10 10.20 18.04 6.77
CA ILE A 10 9.36 18.82 7.69
C ILE A 10 8.80 20.09 7.02
N PHE A 11 9.58 20.78 6.19
CA PHE A 11 9.15 21.97 5.45
C PHE A 11 8.15 21.64 4.32
N LEU A 12 8.23 20.44 3.75
CA LEU A 12 7.27 19.94 2.75
C LEU A 12 6.02 19.33 3.39
N ILE A 13 6.11 18.77 4.61
CA ILE A 13 4.97 18.31 5.41
C ILE A 13 4.02 19.47 5.73
N THR A 14 4.52 20.70 5.93
CA THR A 14 3.68 21.88 6.24
C THR A 14 2.87 22.44 5.07
N LEU A 15 3.07 21.97 3.83
CA LEU A 15 2.28 22.38 2.66
C LEU A 15 1.08 21.46 2.39
N GLY A 16 0.87 20.42 3.21
CA GLY A 16 -0.08 19.34 2.97
C GLY A 16 -1.43 19.39 3.71
N GLU A 17 -1.80 20.50 4.35
CA GLU A 17 -3.17 20.68 4.87
C GLU A 17 -4.09 21.24 3.77
N VAL A 18 -4.47 20.41 2.80
CA VAL A 18 -5.57 20.71 1.89
C VAL A 18 -6.89 20.41 2.62
N TYR A 19 -7.47 21.44 3.22
CA TYR A 19 -8.88 21.47 3.63
C TYR A 19 -9.71 21.95 2.44
N GLY A 20 -10.25 21.01 1.65
CA GLY A 20 -11.23 21.30 0.60
C GLY A 20 -12.12 20.08 0.38
N GLN A 21 -13.44 20.29 0.26
CA GLN A 21 -14.40 19.24 -0.07
C GLN A 21 -14.21 18.79 -1.53
N ALA A 22 -14.34 17.49 -1.81
CA ALA A 22 -14.16 16.88 -3.14
C ALA A 22 -14.94 17.58 -4.27
N ASP A 23 -16.06 18.22 -3.95
CA ASP A 23 -16.92 18.90 -4.92
C ASP A 23 -16.36 20.27 -5.38
N GLU A 24 -15.51 20.92 -4.57
CA GLU A 24 -14.80 22.14 -4.98
C GLU A 24 -13.58 21.82 -5.88
N LEU A 25 -13.08 20.57 -5.84
CA LEU A 25 -11.97 20.07 -6.66
C LEU A 25 -12.37 19.80 -8.12
N GLU A 26 -13.58 19.27 -8.35
CA GLU A 26 -14.08 18.87 -9.69
C GLU A 26 -14.23 20.08 -10.62
N HIS A 27 -14.74 21.19 -10.09
CA HIS A 27 -14.90 22.44 -10.84
C HIS A 27 -13.58 23.18 -11.10
N ALA A 28 -12.55 22.98 -10.26
CA ALA A 28 -11.29 23.71 -10.33
C ALA A 28 -10.27 23.07 -11.31
N VAL A 29 -10.35 21.76 -11.52
CA VAL A 29 -9.56 21.02 -12.53
C VAL A 29 -10.16 21.18 -13.93
N MET A 30 -11.49 21.14 -14.05
CA MET A 30 -12.24 21.30 -15.30
C MET A 30 -12.42 22.77 -15.75
N GLY A 31 -12.18 23.74 -14.86
CA GLY A 31 -12.30 25.17 -15.14
C GLY A 31 -10.97 25.86 -15.46
N ASP A 32 -11.07 27.01 -16.14
CA ASP A 32 -9.98 27.99 -16.39
C ASP A 32 -9.52 28.72 -15.11
N VAL A 33 -9.91 28.24 -13.93
CA VAL A 33 -9.58 28.89 -12.66
C VAL A 33 -8.10 28.67 -12.35
N ASP A 34 -7.44 29.79 -12.12
CA ASP A 34 -6.05 29.88 -11.72
C ASP A 34 -5.84 29.27 -10.32
N LEU A 35 -5.39 28.02 -10.27
CA LEU A 35 -5.17 27.23 -9.05
C LEU A 35 -3.98 27.72 -8.20
N ARG A 36 -3.35 28.85 -8.54
CA ARG A 36 -2.23 29.45 -7.78
C ARG A 36 -2.58 29.75 -6.32
N SER A 37 -3.86 29.95 -6.00
CA SER A 37 -4.32 30.28 -4.63
C SER A 37 -4.66 29.07 -3.76
N GLY A 38 -4.88 27.88 -4.34
CA GLY A 38 -5.39 26.70 -3.60
C GLY A 38 -4.48 25.47 -3.57
N TYR A 39 -3.56 25.28 -4.52
CA TYR A 39 -2.81 24.03 -4.67
C TYR A 39 -1.32 24.24 -4.82
N GLY A 40 -0.60 24.51 -3.72
CA GLY A 40 0.86 24.63 -3.70
C GLY A 40 1.43 25.77 -4.57
N ARG A 41 2.58 26.32 -4.17
CA ARG A 41 3.27 27.29 -5.03
C ARG A 41 3.85 26.58 -6.25
N VAL A 42 3.75 27.21 -7.43
CA VAL A 42 4.55 26.83 -8.61
C VAL A 42 6.00 26.71 -8.16
N TRP A 43 6.67 25.63 -8.52
CA TRP A 43 8.06 25.45 -8.15
C TRP A 43 8.90 26.51 -8.87
N THR A 44 9.43 27.45 -8.08
CA THR A 44 10.36 28.50 -8.54
C THR A 44 11.82 28.19 -8.19
N SER A 45 12.06 27.09 -7.48
CA SER A 45 13.39 26.57 -7.11
C SER A 45 13.40 25.04 -7.10
N ILE A 46 14.52 24.43 -7.48
CA ILE A 46 14.76 22.98 -7.32
C ILE A 46 16.13 22.82 -6.63
N TYR A 47 16.21 22.00 -5.58
CA TYR A 47 17.43 21.79 -4.76
C TYR A 47 18.07 23.07 -4.20
N GLY A 48 17.27 24.08 -3.88
CA GLY A 48 17.77 25.36 -3.34
C GLY A 48 18.46 26.26 -4.38
N VAL A 49 18.41 25.89 -5.66
CA VAL A 49 18.82 26.75 -6.77
C VAL A 49 17.62 27.60 -7.18
N GLU A 50 17.72 28.92 -7.03
CA GLU A 50 16.76 29.86 -7.61
C GLU A 50 16.81 29.73 -9.15
N LEU A 51 15.69 29.32 -9.75
CA LEU A 51 15.64 28.95 -11.16
C LEU A 51 15.63 30.14 -12.12
N VAL A 52 15.76 31.37 -11.61
CA VAL A 52 15.75 32.64 -12.38
C VAL A 52 17.06 32.84 -13.17
N SER A 53 18.09 32.02 -12.92
CA SER A 53 19.43 32.16 -13.54
C SER A 53 19.65 31.35 -14.82
N LEU A 54 18.71 30.47 -15.19
CA LEU A 54 18.84 29.63 -16.39
C LEU A 54 18.26 30.28 -17.65
N PRO A 55 18.82 30.03 -18.84
CA PRO A 55 18.24 30.50 -20.09
C PRO A 55 16.87 29.85 -20.34
N SER A 56 15.98 30.57 -21.03
CA SER A 56 14.68 30.06 -21.44
C SER A 56 14.64 29.91 -22.96
N TYR A 57 14.22 28.74 -23.42
CA TYR A 57 14.08 28.35 -24.81
C TYR A 57 12.58 28.17 -25.13
N ASN A 58 11.96 29.20 -25.71
CA ASN A 58 10.52 29.19 -26.05
C ASN A 58 10.28 28.57 -27.43
N ASP A 59 9.32 27.64 -27.54
CA ASP A 59 8.91 26.96 -28.79
C ASP A 59 10.04 26.20 -29.53
N THR A 60 11.15 25.94 -28.85
CA THR A 60 12.35 25.32 -29.44
C THR A 60 12.32 23.80 -29.44
N LEU A 61 11.67 23.18 -28.45
CA LEU A 61 11.76 21.73 -28.27
C LEU A 61 11.04 20.96 -29.39
N GLN A 62 9.85 21.41 -29.78
CA GLN A 62 9.14 20.81 -30.91
C GLN A 62 9.95 20.93 -32.20
N GLN A 63 10.56 22.10 -32.46
CA GLN A 63 11.40 22.31 -33.65
C GLN A 63 12.62 21.38 -33.68
N LEU A 64 13.27 21.15 -32.54
CA LEU A 64 14.39 20.20 -32.44
C LEU A 64 13.93 18.77 -32.80
N ILE A 65 12.75 18.38 -32.33
CA ILE A 65 12.16 17.05 -32.58
C ILE A 65 11.70 16.90 -34.03
N ASP A 66 11.11 17.94 -34.62
CA ASP A 66 10.66 17.95 -36.00
C ASP A 66 11.86 17.76 -36.95
N ASN A 67 12.97 18.44 -36.67
CA ASN A 67 14.21 18.36 -37.44
C ASN A 67 15.00 17.05 -37.22
N ALA A 68 14.74 16.31 -36.15
CA ALA A 68 15.43 15.07 -35.85
C ALA A 68 14.95 13.92 -36.75
N VAL A 69 15.87 13.01 -37.06
CA VAL A 69 15.62 11.76 -37.78
C VAL A 69 15.16 10.67 -36.80
N ASP A 70 14.35 9.72 -37.27
CA ASP A 70 13.96 8.55 -36.47
C ASP A 70 15.19 7.79 -35.95
N GLY A 71 15.27 7.62 -34.63
CA GLY A 71 16.38 6.99 -33.92
C GLY A 71 17.41 7.97 -33.36
N ASP A 72 17.30 9.27 -33.62
CA ASP A 72 18.28 10.26 -33.17
C ASP A 72 18.33 10.42 -31.65
N THR A 73 19.50 10.90 -31.18
CA THR A 73 19.68 11.42 -29.82
C THR A 73 19.79 12.94 -29.88
N ILE A 74 18.90 13.64 -29.18
CA ILE A 74 18.90 15.10 -29.05
C ILE A 74 19.49 15.46 -27.68
N GLU A 75 20.58 16.22 -27.69
CA GLU A 75 21.21 16.72 -26.47
C GLU A 75 20.65 18.11 -26.11
N LEU A 76 19.89 18.17 -25.03
CA LEU A 76 19.25 19.39 -24.54
C LEU A 76 20.21 20.17 -23.64
N GLN A 77 20.38 21.45 -23.95
CA GLN A 77 21.23 22.35 -23.17
C GLN A 77 20.53 22.75 -21.86
N PRO A 78 21.28 23.05 -20.77
CA PRO A 78 20.69 23.56 -19.54
C PRO A 78 19.79 24.76 -19.79
N GLY A 79 18.59 24.74 -19.20
CA GLY A 79 17.61 25.78 -19.40
C GLY A 79 16.17 25.32 -19.23
N TRP A 80 15.29 26.30 -19.37
CA TRP A 80 13.84 26.13 -19.37
C TRP A 80 13.33 25.95 -20.79
N TYR A 81 12.63 24.86 -21.03
CA TYR A 81 11.90 24.59 -22.27
C TYR A 81 10.42 24.83 -21.98
N ILE A 82 9.90 25.90 -22.58
CA ILE A 82 8.51 26.38 -22.40
C ILE A 82 7.88 26.61 -23.79
N SER A 83 6.55 26.71 -23.84
CA SER A 83 5.82 27.16 -25.02
C SER A 83 4.67 28.04 -24.60
N ASP A 84 4.53 29.21 -25.23
CA ASP A 84 3.34 30.06 -25.09
C ASP A 84 2.35 29.85 -26.25
N GLN A 85 2.77 29.27 -27.38
CA GLN A 85 2.05 29.35 -28.66
C GLN A 85 1.27 28.09 -29.06
N ASN A 86 1.49 26.93 -28.43
CA ASN A 86 0.86 25.68 -28.88
C ASN A 86 -0.63 25.55 -28.49
N SER A 87 -1.51 25.37 -29.48
CA SER A 87 -2.96 25.12 -29.31
C SER A 87 -3.32 23.64 -29.12
N SER A 88 -2.34 22.74 -29.18
CA SER A 88 -2.52 21.28 -29.10
C SER A 88 -2.82 20.75 -27.70
N GLY A 89 -2.74 21.59 -26.67
CA GLY A 89 -2.87 21.19 -25.26
C GLY A 89 -1.60 20.55 -24.66
N PHE A 90 -0.54 20.36 -25.47
CA PHE A 90 0.76 19.81 -25.06
C PHE A 90 1.90 20.77 -25.43
N LEU A 91 3.02 20.73 -24.70
CA LEU A 91 4.25 21.41 -25.10
C LEU A 91 4.83 20.76 -26.37
N VAL A 92 4.87 19.42 -26.40
CA VAL A 92 5.58 18.65 -27.43
C VAL A 92 4.86 17.35 -27.78
N GLU A 93 4.80 17.03 -29.07
CA GLU A 93 4.39 15.73 -29.59
C GLU A 93 5.59 14.98 -30.21
N ILE A 94 5.72 13.69 -29.90
CA ILE A 94 6.80 12.81 -30.39
C ILE A 94 6.18 11.59 -31.09
N ASP A 95 6.41 11.45 -32.39
CA ASP A 95 5.84 10.39 -33.25
C ASP A 95 6.90 9.54 -33.96
N LYS A 96 8.16 9.66 -33.52
CA LYS A 96 9.32 8.92 -34.01
C LYS A 96 10.17 8.40 -32.82
N ASN A 97 11.00 7.40 -33.06
CA ASN A 97 11.94 6.88 -32.08
C ASN A 97 12.96 7.98 -31.74
N LEU A 98 13.14 8.32 -30.46
CA LEU A 98 14.09 9.36 -30.05
C LEU A 98 14.68 9.09 -28.67
N THR A 99 15.89 9.61 -28.46
CA THR A 99 16.46 9.80 -27.12
C THR A 99 16.62 11.29 -26.86
N LEU A 100 16.03 11.81 -25.78
CA LEU A 100 16.26 13.17 -25.28
C LEU A 100 17.17 13.11 -24.05
N LYS A 101 18.32 13.77 -24.11
CA LYS A 101 19.34 13.72 -23.05
C LYS A 101 19.68 15.13 -22.56
N GLY A 102 19.47 15.39 -21.27
CA GLY A 102 19.81 16.68 -20.66
C GLY A 102 21.30 16.82 -20.33
N GLN A 103 21.92 17.90 -20.80
CA GLN A 103 23.32 18.27 -20.53
C GLN A 103 23.47 19.14 -19.28
N GLY A 104 22.90 18.73 -18.16
CA GLY A 104 22.87 19.49 -16.90
C GLY A 104 21.44 19.72 -16.40
N MET A 105 21.11 20.92 -15.93
CA MET A 105 19.76 21.23 -15.45
C MET A 105 18.83 21.60 -16.61
N VAL A 106 18.18 20.59 -17.19
CA VAL A 106 17.13 20.75 -18.22
C VAL A 106 15.76 20.63 -17.59
N ILE A 107 14.91 21.63 -17.83
CA ILE A 107 13.57 21.72 -17.27
C ILE A 107 12.56 21.93 -18.39
N ILE A 108 11.62 21.01 -18.52
CA ILE A 108 10.43 21.16 -19.36
C ILE A 108 9.31 21.59 -18.41
N ASP A 109 8.84 22.83 -18.56
CA ASP A 109 7.90 23.46 -17.63
C ASP A 109 6.55 23.76 -18.29
N GLY A 110 5.50 23.10 -17.81
CA GLY A 110 4.13 23.32 -18.27
C GLY A 110 3.49 24.60 -17.74
N ARG A 111 4.11 25.29 -16.77
CA ARG A 111 3.66 26.56 -16.14
C ARG A 111 2.22 26.55 -15.61
N ARG A 112 1.69 25.35 -15.35
CA ARG A 112 0.30 25.00 -15.03
C ARG A 112 -0.73 25.39 -16.10
N LEU A 113 -0.28 25.49 -17.35
CA LEU A 113 -1.12 25.86 -18.48
C LEU A 113 -1.43 24.68 -19.39
N ARG A 114 -0.61 23.63 -19.38
CA ARG A 114 -0.68 22.52 -20.34
C ARG A 114 0.13 21.30 -19.91
N SER A 115 -0.09 20.19 -20.62
CA SER A 115 0.73 18.99 -20.51
C SER A 115 2.10 19.17 -21.17
N ALA A 116 3.12 18.41 -20.77
CA ALA A 116 4.44 18.50 -21.39
C ALA A 116 4.56 17.62 -22.65
N LEU A 117 4.61 16.30 -22.51
CA LEU A 117 4.92 15.41 -23.64
C LEU A 117 3.74 14.52 -24.03
N ALA A 118 3.46 14.43 -25.32
CA ALA A 118 2.60 13.38 -25.88
C ALA A 118 3.40 12.47 -26.82
N ILE A 119 3.49 11.19 -26.49
CA ILE A 119 4.33 10.22 -27.19
C ILE A 119 3.44 9.23 -27.93
N GLY A 120 3.68 9.06 -29.22
CA GLY A 120 3.08 8.01 -30.04
C GLY A 120 1.59 8.17 -30.33
N LYS A 121 1.00 9.37 -30.16
CA LYS A 121 -0.41 9.62 -30.50
C LYS A 121 -0.74 9.26 -31.95
N SER A 122 0.14 9.63 -32.88
CA SER A 122 0.00 9.36 -34.32
C SER A 122 0.73 8.10 -34.77
N ASN A 123 1.67 7.61 -33.97
CA ASN A 123 2.49 6.43 -34.25
C ASN A 123 2.71 5.61 -32.96
N PRO A 124 1.92 4.57 -32.69
CA PRO A 124 2.01 3.81 -31.45
C PRO A 124 3.22 2.86 -31.40
N GLN A 125 4.05 2.78 -32.45
CA GLN A 125 5.23 1.91 -32.47
C GLN A 125 6.50 2.58 -31.92
N VAL A 126 6.42 3.87 -31.57
CA VAL A 126 7.58 4.66 -31.17
C VAL A 126 8.17 4.22 -29.85
N LYS A 127 9.49 4.34 -29.75
CA LYS A 127 10.26 4.15 -28.53
C LYS A 127 10.96 5.44 -28.18
N VAL A 128 10.70 5.96 -26.98
CA VAL A 128 11.28 7.21 -26.51
C VAL A 128 12.06 6.96 -25.23
N LYS A 129 13.26 7.52 -25.16
CA LYS A 129 14.08 7.55 -23.94
C LYS A 129 14.32 8.98 -23.49
N LEU A 130 14.09 9.25 -22.22
CA LEU A 130 14.40 10.52 -21.56
C LEU A 130 15.50 10.28 -20.53
N SER A 131 16.52 11.13 -20.51
CA SER A 131 17.61 11.02 -19.54
C SER A 131 18.03 12.37 -18.96
N ASN A 132 18.07 12.48 -17.62
CA ASN A 132 18.43 13.71 -16.91
C ASN A 132 17.55 14.92 -17.31
N ILE A 133 16.23 14.75 -17.25
CA ILE A 133 15.23 15.77 -17.59
C ILE A 133 14.25 15.94 -16.44
N LYS A 134 13.88 17.20 -16.17
CA LYS A 134 12.88 17.58 -15.17
C LYS A 134 11.60 18.01 -15.88
N LEU A 135 10.48 17.31 -15.65
CA LEU A 135 9.16 17.67 -16.16
C LEU A 135 8.29 18.17 -15.01
N ILE A 136 7.99 19.47 -15.01
CA ILE A 136 7.38 20.11 -13.85
C ILE A 136 6.24 21.05 -14.19
N ASN A 137 5.40 21.29 -13.16
CA ASN A 137 4.29 22.22 -13.18
C ASN A 137 3.34 22.00 -14.38
N CYS A 138 3.19 20.79 -14.88
CA CYS A 138 2.26 20.51 -15.98
C CYS A 138 0.81 20.46 -15.46
N LYS A 139 -0.14 20.92 -16.28
CA LYS A 139 -1.59 20.78 -16.04
C LYS A 139 -2.24 20.14 -17.26
N GLY A 140 -2.91 19.02 -17.10
CA GLY A 140 -3.58 18.34 -18.21
C GLY A 140 -4.78 17.52 -17.75
N GLU A 141 -5.62 17.11 -18.69
CA GLU A 141 -6.69 16.15 -18.37
C GLU A 141 -6.09 14.78 -18.05
N THR A 142 -5.21 14.27 -18.91
CA THR A 142 -4.57 12.96 -18.77
C THR A 142 -3.09 13.05 -19.12
N GLY A 143 -2.20 12.47 -18.29
CA GLY A 143 -0.77 12.43 -18.59
C GLY A 143 -0.13 13.82 -18.59
N ALA A 144 -0.25 14.59 -17.50
CA ALA A 144 0.16 15.99 -17.52
C ALA A 144 1.66 16.15 -17.80
N ALA A 145 2.55 15.43 -17.12
CA ALA A 145 3.96 15.45 -17.53
C ALA A 145 4.15 14.64 -18.83
N ILE A 146 3.63 13.41 -18.88
CA ILE A 146 3.77 12.53 -20.05
C ILE A 146 2.48 11.74 -20.32
N LEU A 147 1.98 11.85 -21.54
CA LEU A 147 1.00 10.94 -22.13
C LEU A 147 1.71 9.97 -23.07
N ASN A 148 1.75 8.68 -22.72
CA ASN A 148 2.39 7.65 -23.55
C ASN A 148 1.36 6.74 -24.23
N HIS A 149 1.27 6.88 -25.56
CA HIS A 149 0.63 5.94 -26.47
C HIS A 149 1.66 5.15 -27.31
N GLY A 150 2.95 5.45 -27.14
CA GLY A 150 4.03 4.76 -27.81
C GLY A 150 4.26 3.35 -27.28
N LYS A 151 5.08 2.59 -28.00
CA LYS A 151 5.41 1.20 -27.66
C LYS A 151 6.28 1.11 -26.42
N MET A 152 7.17 2.07 -26.22
CA MET A 152 8.11 2.06 -25.10
C MET A 152 8.49 3.48 -24.69
N LEU A 153 8.46 3.73 -23.38
CA LEU A 153 9.01 4.92 -22.74
C LEU A 153 10.01 4.50 -21.68
N ILE A 154 11.23 5.03 -21.75
CA ILE A 154 12.27 4.83 -20.73
C ILE A 154 12.60 6.19 -20.11
N LEU A 155 12.55 6.27 -18.79
CA LEU A 155 13.02 7.41 -18.02
C LEU A 155 14.20 6.99 -17.16
N ASP A 156 15.36 7.61 -17.40
CA ASP A 156 16.55 7.40 -16.58
C ASP A 156 16.95 8.73 -15.93
N ASP A 157 17.14 8.77 -14.60
CA ASP A 157 17.55 9.98 -13.87
C ASP A 157 16.62 11.19 -14.14
N CYS A 158 15.32 10.96 -14.20
CA CYS A 158 14.32 12.00 -14.46
C CYS A 158 13.65 12.49 -13.17
N LEU A 159 13.17 13.73 -13.19
CA LEU A 159 12.27 14.27 -12.15
C LEU A 159 10.91 14.58 -12.76
N LEU A 160 9.84 14.03 -12.19
CA LEU A 160 8.47 14.39 -12.52
C LEU A 160 7.81 14.97 -11.28
N GLY A 161 7.56 16.28 -11.25
CA GLY A 161 7.04 16.89 -10.02
C GLY A 161 6.18 18.13 -10.17
N ASN A 162 5.34 18.35 -9.16
CA ASN A 162 4.35 19.43 -9.13
C ASN A 162 3.37 19.43 -10.31
N ASN A 163 3.09 18.25 -10.89
CA ASN A 163 2.18 18.11 -12.00
C ASN A 163 0.76 17.83 -11.49
N ILE A 164 -0.23 18.33 -12.23
CA ILE A 164 -1.66 18.26 -11.87
C ILE A 164 -2.43 17.66 -13.05
N ALA A 165 -3.22 16.61 -12.81
CA ALA A 165 -4.13 16.09 -13.83
C ALA A 165 -5.42 15.52 -13.26
N TYR A 166 -6.37 15.20 -14.14
CA TYR A 166 -7.48 14.33 -13.76
C TYR A 166 -7.01 12.88 -13.62
N ASN A 167 -6.26 12.35 -14.60
CA ASN A 167 -5.63 11.02 -14.58
C ASN A 167 -4.13 11.08 -14.89
N GLY A 168 -3.28 10.40 -14.12
CA GLY A 168 -1.86 10.26 -14.45
C GLY A 168 -1.14 11.61 -14.53
N SER A 169 -1.10 12.35 -13.43
CA SER A 169 -0.47 13.68 -13.40
C SER A 169 1.01 13.67 -13.78
N SER A 170 1.73 12.61 -13.43
CA SER A 170 3.10 12.39 -13.88
C SER A 170 3.11 11.69 -15.23
N ILE A 171 2.58 10.47 -15.28
CA ILE A 171 2.58 9.63 -16.48
C ILE A 171 1.21 9.00 -16.62
N TYR A 172 0.68 8.99 -17.83
CA TYR A 172 -0.39 8.09 -18.21
C TYR A 172 0.09 7.23 -19.38
N ASN A 173 0.19 5.92 -19.15
CA ASN A 173 0.56 4.93 -20.15
C ASN A 173 -0.68 4.15 -20.59
N LYS A 174 -0.98 4.17 -21.88
CA LYS A 174 -2.20 3.53 -22.39
C LYS A 174 -2.02 2.07 -22.77
N TYR A 175 -0.88 1.62 -23.29
CA TYR A 175 -0.66 0.21 -23.71
C TYR A 175 0.82 -0.22 -23.79
N GLY A 176 1.75 0.73 -23.91
CA GLY A 176 3.17 0.45 -24.12
C GLY A 176 3.88 -0.05 -22.88
N GLU A 177 5.19 -0.22 -22.99
CA GLU A 177 6.06 -0.49 -21.84
C GLU A 177 6.60 0.83 -21.28
N VAL A 178 6.61 0.98 -19.96
CA VAL A 178 7.24 2.11 -19.28
C VAL A 178 8.29 1.60 -18.31
N TRP A 179 9.49 2.15 -18.41
CA TRP A 179 10.60 1.92 -17.51
C TRP A 179 10.94 3.23 -16.80
N ILE A 180 10.96 3.21 -15.46
CA ILE A 180 11.29 4.35 -14.61
C ILE A 180 12.48 3.95 -13.75
N ASN A 181 13.66 4.45 -14.10
CA ASN A 181 14.93 4.09 -13.46
C ASN A 181 15.58 5.31 -12.82
N ASP A 182 16.10 5.14 -11.61
CA ASP A 182 16.88 6.15 -10.89
C ASP A 182 16.19 7.53 -10.84
N SER A 183 14.86 7.54 -10.80
CA SER A 183 14.04 8.73 -11.03
C SER A 183 13.25 9.13 -9.78
N LEU A 184 12.80 10.40 -9.76
CA LEU A 184 11.99 10.97 -8.68
C LEU A 184 10.62 11.42 -9.19
N VAL A 185 9.56 10.84 -8.66
CA VAL A 185 8.17 11.24 -8.89
C VAL A 185 7.61 11.85 -7.61
N THR A 186 7.40 13.17 -7.58
CA THR A 186 7.05 13.83 -6.32
C THR A 186 6.12 15.04 -6.42
N ASN A 187 5.30 15.25 -5.37
CA ASN A 187 4.41 16.41 -5.26
C ASN A 187 3.43 16.51 -6.43
N ASN A 188 3.02 15.37 -6.99
CA ASN A 188 2.06 15.35 -8.07
C ASN A 188 0.65 15.15 -7.50
N PHE A 189 -0.34 15.76 -8.14
CA PHE A 189 -1.74 15.68 -7.76
C PHE A 189 -2.56 15.14 -8.93
N ALA A 190 -3.19 13.99 -8.77
CA ALA A 190 -4.16 13.47 -9.71
C ALA A 190 -5.55 13.46 -9.05
N MET A 191 -6.59 13.86 -9.76
CA MET A 191 -7.92 13.94 -9.15
C MET A 191 -8.56 12.57 -8.98
N HIS A 192 -8.40 11.67 -9.95
CA HIS A 192 -9.05 10.37 -9.98
C HIS A 192 -8.05 9.22 -9.93
N ASP A 193 -7.33 8.95 -11.02
CA ASP A 193 -6.36 7.85 -11.06
C ASP A 193 -5.00 8.23 -10.47
N GLY A 194 -4.07 7.27 -10.38
CA GLY A 194 -2.75 7.48 -9.75
C GLY A 194 -1.93 8.56 -10.44
N THR A 195 -0.84 9.00 -9.78
CA THR A 195 0.04 9.98 -10.41
C THR A 195 0.88 9.37 -11.53
N VAL A 196 1.20 8.08 -11.45
CA VAL A 196 1.62 7.25 -12.58
C VAL A 196 0.54 6.22 -12.86
N VAL A 197 -0.06 6.27 -14.05
CA VAL A 197 -1.12 5.36 -14.49
C VAL A 197 -0.59 4.41 -15.57
N ASN A 198 -0.87 3.12 -15.40
CA ASN A 198 -0.61 2.08 -16.39
C ASN A 198 -1.93 1.39 -16.77
N GLU A 199 -2.50 1.70 -17.94
CA GLU A 199 -3.76 1.13 -18.43
C GLU A 199 -3.49 -0.05 -19.39
N GLY A 200 -2.76 -1.05 -18.91
CA GLY A 200 -2.24 -2.15 -19.73
C GLY A 200 -0.79 -1.92 -20.18
N GLY A 201 -0.17 -2.97 -20.73
CA GLY A 201 1.27 -3.00 -20.96
C GLY A 201 2.08 -3.25 -19.69
N LYS A 202 3.41 -3.08 -19.76
CA LYS A 202 4.33 -3.37 -18.66
C LYS A 202 4.83 -2.07 -18.03
N LEU A 203 4.74 -1.97 -16.70
CA LEU A 203 5.38 -0.89 -15.93
C LEU A 203 6.50 -1.50 -15.08
N ILE A 204 7.72 -1.02 -15.28
CA ILE A 204 8.89 -1.39 -14.50
C ILE A 204 9.43 -0.14 -13.83
N VAL A 205 9.60 -0.20 -12.51
CA VAL A 205 10.12 0.89 -11.70
C VAL A 205 11.28 0.36 -10.88
N GLU A 206 12.48 0.90 -11.10
CA GLU A 206 13.71 0.45 -10.43
C GLU A 206 14.45 1.64 -9.83
N ASN A 207 15.01 1.44 -8.63
CA ASN A 207 15.90 2.38 -7.94
C ASN A 207 15.33 3.81 -7.82
N SER A 208 14.00 3.92 -7.81
CA SER A 208 13.29 5.20 -7.93
C SER A 208 12.54 5.57 -6.66
N THR A 209 12.23 6.86 -6.51
CA THR A 209 11.50 7.40 -5.35
C THR A 209 10.17 8.02 -5.76
N PHE A 210 9.10 7.65 -5.07
CA PHE A 210 7.75 8.19 -5.23
C PHE A 210 7.32 8.82 -3.92
N SER A 211 7.22 10.15 -3.86
CA SER A 211 6.97 10.84 -2.60
C SER A 211 6.00 12.01 -2.67
N GLN A 212 5.14 12.14 -1.64
CA GLN A 212 4.22 13.27 -1.50
C GLN A 212 3.26 13.41 -2.69
N ASN A 213 2.90 12.29 -3.30
CA ASN A 213 1.91 12.28 -4.38
C ASN A 213 0.51 12.08 -3.79
N ILE A 214 -0.47 12.72 -4.40
CA ILE A 214 -1.86 12.68 -3.96
C ILE A 214 -2.72 12.24 -5.14
N ALA A 215 -3.57 11.24 -4.94
CA ALA A 215 -4.56 10.79 -5.91
C ALA A 215 -5.80 10.23 -5.23
N SER A 216 -6.88 9.96 -5.98
CA SER A 216 -7.97 9.13 -5.45
C SER A 216 -7.61 7.64 -5.50
N MET A 217 -6.97 7.13 -6.57
CA MET A 217 -6.54 5.72 -6.64
C MET A 217 -5.03 5.59 -6.81
N GLY A 218 -4.33 4.80 -5.99
CA GLY A 218 -2.92 4.42 -6.20
C GLY A 218 -1.98 5.63 -6.28
N SER A 219 -1.90 6.45 -5.23
CA SER A 219 -1.36 7.81 -5.39
C SER A 219 0.10 7.91 -5.81
N GLY A 220 0.92 6.88 -5.56
CA GLY A 220 2.19 6.71 -6.26
C GLY A 220 1.97 6.10 -7.65
N ILE A 221 1.57 4.83 -7.67
CA ILE A 221 1.34 4.05 -8.88
C ILE A 221 -0.08 3.51 -8.88
N SER A 222 -0.80 3.71 -9.97
CA SER A 222 -2.08 3.07 -10.25
C SER A 222 -1.99 2.29 -11.55
N SER A 223 -2.47 1.05 -11.55
CA SER A 223 -2.44 0.19 -12.72
C SER A 223 -3.75 -0.57 -12.83
N LYS A 224 -4.31 -0.60 -14.04
CA LYS A 224 -5.59 -1.23 -14.36
C LYS A 224 -5.42 -2.13 -15.59
N GLY A 225 -5.77 -3.40 -15.43
CA GLY A 225 -5.68 -4.39 -16.51
C GLY A 225 -6.71 -5.50 -16.40
N ALA A 226 -6.62 -6.45 -17.33
CA ALA A 226 -7.55 -7.58 -17.36
C ALA A 226 -7.45 -8.43 -16.09
N VAL A 227 -8.61 -8.78 -15.53
CA VAL A 227 -8.71 -9.71 -14.41
C VAL A 227 -8.26 -11.10 -14.86
N LEU A 228 -7.24 -11.63 -14.19
CA LEU A 228 -6.74 -12.99 -14.43
C LEU A 228 -7.71 -14.00 -13.78
N ARG A 229 -7.82 -15.22 -14.32
CA ARG A 229 -8.64 -16.27 -13.66
C ARG A 229 -7.95 -16.71 -12.36
N LYS A 230 -8.71 -17.00 -11.30
CA LYS A 230 -8.19 -17.37 -9.98
C LYS A 230 -7.21 -18.56 -10.00
N ASP A 231 -7.43 -19.50 -10.91
CA ASP A 231 -6.59 -20.70 -11.06
C ASP A 231 -5.43 -20.53 -12.07
N SER A 232 -5.31 -19.35 -12.70
CA SER A 232 -4.45 -19.17 -13.88
C SER A 232 -2.99 -18.87 -13.59
N TYR A 233 -2.60 -18.69 -12.32
CA TYR A 233 -1.20 -18.45 -11.97
C TYR A 233 -0.77 -19.26 -10.75
N ASP A 234 0.02 -20.28 -11.06
CA ASP A 234 0.88 -20.96 -10.10
C ASP A 234 1.91 -19.93 -9.55
N LEU A 235 1.92 -19.71 -8.23
CA LEU A 235 2.87 -18.80 -7.58
C LEU A 235 4.32 -19.23 -7.83
N GLN A 236 4.60 -20.52 -8.06
CA GLN A 236 5.93 -20.99 -8.49
C GLN A 236 6.26 -20.49 -9.89
N LYS A 237 5.31 -20.53 -10.82
CA LYS A 237 5.49 -20.01 -12.17
C LYS A 237 5.69 -18.49 -12.20
N ILE A 238 4.97 -17.72 -11.37
CA ILE A 238 5.26 -16.28 -11.22
C ILE A 238 6.64 -16.08 -10.58
N ARG A 239 7.05 -16.91 -9.59
CA ARG A 239 8.42 -16.89 -9.03
C ARG A 239 9.51 -17.22 -10.08
N GLU A 240 9.20 -18.01 -11.10
CA GLU A 240 10.11 -18.30 -12.21
C GLU A 240 10.12 -17.17 -13.26
N GLU A 241 8.95 -16.58 -13.55
CA GLU A 241 8.81 -15.38 -14.39
C GLU A 241 9.48 -14.15 -13.74
N TYR A 242 9.45 -14.05 -12.41
CA TYR A 242 10.12 -13.04 -11.58
C TYR A 242 11.62 -12.95 -11.85
N ARG A 243 12.29 -14.07 -12.14
CA ARG A 243 13.74 -14.09 -12.44
C ARG A 243 14.06 -13.65 -13.87
N ASN A 244 13.06 -13.64 -14.75
CA ASN A 244 13.28 -13.57 -16.20
C ASN A 244 12.54 -12.39 -16.87
N ASP A 245 11.71 -11.62 -16.18
CA ASP A 245 11.02 -10.43 -16.73
C ASP A 245 10.13 -10.70 -17.98
N PHE A 246 9.81 -11.96 -18.30
CA PHE A 246 9.24 -12.40 -19.59
C PHE A 246 7.75 -12.82 -19.55
N GLY A 247 6.94 -12.30 -18.63
CA GLY A 247 5.51 -12.64 -18.68
C GLY A 247 4.75 -11.85 -19.75
N SER A 248 3.88 -12.52 -20.51
CA SER A 248 2.94 -11.87 -21.43
C SER A 248 1.74 -11.34 -20.67
N GLY A 249 1.39 -10.07 -20.83
CA GLY A 249 0.23 -9.44 -20.20
C GLY A 249 0.59 -8.18 -19.39
N MET A 250 -0.37 -7.59 -18.70
CA MET A 250 -0.10 -6.44 -17.83
C MET A 250 0.70 -6.89 -16.61
N GLN A 251 1.86 -6.28 -16.40
CA GLN A 251 2.71 -6.51 -15.23
C GLN A 251 3.20 -5.19 -14.66
N VAL A 252 3.12 -5.06 -13.34
CA VAL A 252 3.74 -3.97 -12.58
C VAL A 252 4.86 -4.57 -11.75
N ILE A 253 6.07 -4.09 -11.98
CA ILE A 253 7.28 -4.53 -11.30
C ILE A 253 7.90 -3.33 -10.61
N VAL A 254 8.11 -3.41 -9.30
CA VAL A 254 8.71 -2.35 -8.49
C VAL A 254 9.87 -2.93 -7.68
N ARG A 255 11.09 -2.43 -7.93
CA ARG A 255 12.32 -2.95 -7.30
C ARG A 255 13.18 -1.86 -6.71
N ASN A 256 13.71 -2.09 -5.51
CA ASN A 256 14.66 -1.20 -4.86
C ASN A 256 14.16 0.24 -4.75
N CYS A 257 12.85 0.42 -4.58
CA CYS A 257 12.21 1.73 -4.56
C CYS A 257 11.97 2.23 -3.14
N THR A 258 11.78 3.54 -3.03
CA THR A 258 11.20 4.17 -1.84
C THR A 258 9.89 4.85 -2.22
N ILE A 259 8.78 4.41 -1.63
CA ILE A 259 7.46 4.98 -1.86
C ILE A 259 6.94 5.52 -0.53
N SER A 260 6.93 6.84 -0.37
CA SER A 260 6.71 7.45 0.95
C SER A 260 5.77 8.65 0.95
N TYR A 261 4.96 8.81 1.99
CA TYR A 261 4.09 9.97 2.18
C TYR A 261 3.11 10.22 1.03
N ASN A 262 2.70 9.17 0.34
CA ASN A 262 1.70 9.27 -0.72
C ASN A 262 0.29 9.08 -0.12
N ARG A 263 -0.69 9.83 -0.62
CA ARG A 263 -2.08 9.82 -0.14
C ARG A 263 -3.05 9.46 -1.27
N GLY A 264 -3.58 8.24 -1.22
CA GLY A 264 -4.66 7.70 -2.04
C GLY A 264 -5.98 7.61 -1.27
N ASP A 265 -7.12 7.57 -1.96
CA ASP A 265 -8.35 7.00 -1.38
C ASP A 265 -8.30 5.47 -1.40
N THR A 266 -7.76 4.83 -2.47
CA THR A 266 -7.41 3.40 -2.52
C THR A 266 -5.91 3.22 -2.79
N GLY A 267 -5.23 2.31 -2.07
CA GLY A 267 -3.79 2.05 -2.23
C GLY A 267 -2.93 3.31 -2.08
N GLY A 268 -2.52 3.63 -0.85
CA GLY A 268 -1.77 4.85 -0.57
C GLY A 268 -0.49 4.98 -1.39
N ALA A 269 0.22 3.88 -1.63
CA ALA A 269 1.40 3.86 -2.49
C ALA A 269 1.10 3.27 -3.87
N ILE A 270 0.58 2.03 -3.89
CA ILE A 270 0.32 1.28 -5.12
C ILE A 270 -1.13 0.78 -5.09
N SER A 271 -1.85 1.00 -6.18
CA SER A 271 -3.09 0.29 -6.50
C SER A 271 -2.89 -0.48 -7.80
N ASN A 272 -3.08 -1.79 -7.77
CA ASN A 272 -3.05 -2.63 -8.97
C ASN A 272 -4.32 -3.48 -9.07
N GLU A 273 -5.06 -3.27 -10.15
CA GLU A 273 -6.30 -3.96 -10.47
C GLU A 273 -6.10 -4.85 -11.69
N GLY A 274 -6.22 -6.18 -11.52
CA GLY A 274 -5.90 -7.14 -12.59
C GLY A 274 -4.39 -7.25 -12.90
N GLY A 275 -4.02 -8.03 -13.91
CA GLY A 275 -2.60 -8.31 -14.21
C GLY A 275 -1.84 -8.89 -13.00
N SER A 276 -0.50 -8.73 -12.97
CA SER A 276 0.34 -9.12 -11.82
C SER A 276 1.05 -7.94 -11.19
N LEU A 277 1.23 -8.01 -9.86
CA LEU A 277 2.00 -7.05 -9.07
C LEU A 277 3.18 -7.75 -8.40
N ILE A 278 4.39 -7.33 -8.77
CA ILE A 278 5.65 -7.84 -8.24
C ILE A 278 6.39 -6.69 -7.56
N ILE A 279 6.74 -6.88 -6.29
CA ILE A 279 7.43 -5.90 -5.48
C ILE A 279 8.62 -6.58 -4.81
N ASP A 280 9.81 -6.04 -5.01
CA ASP A 280 11.04 -6.54 -4.42
C ASP A 280 11.82 -5.43 -3.75
N SER A 281 12.31 -5.72 -2.54
CA SER A 281 13.31 -4.91 -1.83
C SER A 281 12.92 -3.42 -1.75
N THR A 282 11.62 -3.16 -1.64
CA THR A 282 11.03 -1.81 -1.71
C THR A 282 10.54 -1.37 -0.33
N SER A 283 10.76 -0.10 -0.02
CA SER A 283 10.32 0.52 1.23
C SER A 283 9.06 1.36 1.01
N PHE A 284 8.03 1.08 1.78
CA PHE A 284 6.77 1.83 1.86
C PHE A 284 6.71 2.52 3.23
N GLU A 285 6.70 3.84 3.25
CA GLU A 285 6.71 4.60 4.50
C GLU A 285 5.60 5.65 4.55
N SER A 286 4.79 5.61 5.61
CA SER A 286 3.79 6.65 5.89
C SER A 286 2.82 6.91 4.74
N ASN A 287 2.50 5.88 3.95
CA ASN A 287 1.53 6.00 2.88
C ASN A 287 0.11 5.83 3.43
N ARG A 288 -0.82 6.62 2.91
CA ARG A 288 -2.19 6.69 3.39
C ARG A 288 -3.18 6.33 2.29
N GLY A 289 -4.04 5.33 2.52
CA GLY A 289 -5.09 4.92 1.58
C GLY A 289 -5.97 3.80 2.12
N SER A 290 -7.14 3.58 1.51
CA SER A 290 -7.92 2.34 1.72
C SER A 290 -7.08 1.17 1.20
N GLY A 291 -6.71 0.23 2.09
CA GLY A 291 -5.70 -0.78 1.82
C GLY A 291 -4.26 -0.30 2.03
N GLY A 292 -4.09 0.78 2.80
CA GLY A 292 -2.81 1.19 3.39
C GLY A 292 -1.78 1.56 2.33
N ALA A 293 -0.69 0.79 2.22
CA ALA A 293 0.34 1.01 1.21
C ALA A 293 -0.01 0.34 -0.12
N ILE A 294 -0.38 -0.95 -0.09
CA ILE A 294 -0.49 -1.78 -1.27
C ILE A 294 -1.93 -2.29 -1.39
N TYR A 295 -2.58 -1.96 -2.50
CA TYR A 295 -3.90 -2.43 -2.85
C TYR A 295 -3.83 -3.36 -4.07
N ALA A 296 -3.96 -4.67 -3.83
CA ALA A 296 -3.92 -5.71 -4.85
C ALA A 296 -5.32 -6.31 -5.06
N PHE A 297 -6.01 -5.87 -6.10
CA PHE A 297 -7.39 -6.28 -6.39
C PHE A 297 -7.47 -7.13 -7.65
N ASN A 298 -7.95 -8.36 -7.50
CA ASN A 298 -8.03 -9.36 -8.56
C ASN A 298 -6.70 -9.54 -9.33
N CYS A 299 -5.58 -9.36 -8.63
CA CYS A 299 -4.23 -9.51 -9.17
C CYS A 299 -3.37 -10.39 -8.24
N PRO A 300 -2.58 -11.32 -8.79
CA PRO A 300 -1.57 -12.01 -8.00
C PRO A 300 -0.51 -11.02 -7.48
N LEU A 301 -0.19 -11.13 -6.19
CA LEU A 301 0.81 -10.29 -5.52
C LEU A 301 2.02 -11.14 -5.12
N ILE A 302 3.22 -10.69 -5.48
CA ILE A 302 4.47 -11.15 -4.87
C ILE A 302 5.17 -9.96 -4.25
N ALA A 303 5.37 -10.01 -2.93
CA ALA A 303 6.16 -9.02 -2.19
C ALA A 303 7.33 -9.75 -1.50
N THR A 304 8.57 -9.39 -1.85
CA THR A 304 9.78 -10.01 -1.28
C THR A 304 10.70 -8.96 -0.69
N GLY A 305 11.20 -9.16 0.53
CA GLY A 305 12.20 -8.26 1.13
C GLY A 305 11.69 -6.83 1.38
N CYS A 306 10.38 -6.61 1.36
CA CYS A 306 9.78 -5.29 1.48
C CYS A 306 9.67 -4.83 2.93
N LYS A 307 9.73 -3.51 3.13
CA LYS A 307 9.43 -2.88 4.43
C LYS A 307 8.20 -2.00 4.28
N ILE A 308 7.17 -2.24 5.09
CA ILE A 308 5.92 -1.49 5.08
C ILE A 308 5.70 -0.92 6.47
N LEU A 309 5.89 0.40 6.58
CA LEU A 309 6.04 1.10 7.84
C LEU A 309 5.04 2.24 7.95
N ASN A 310 4.35 2.33 9.08
CA ASN A 310 3.48 3.46 9.43
C ASN A 310 2.41 3.78 8.38
N SER A 311 1.99 2.80 7.58
CA SER A 311 0.93 3.01 6.60
C SER A 311 -0.44 3.00 7.26
N LYS A 312 -1.32 3.89 6.79
CA LYS A 312 -2.59 4.19 7.46
C LYS A 312 -3.77 4.15 6.50
N MET A 313 -4.93 3.82 7.02
CA MET A 313 -6.20 3.98 6.30
C MET A 313 -6.51 5.47 6.03
N ALA A 314 -7.11 5.77 4.86
CA ALA A 314 -7.62 7.11 4.53
C ALA A 314 -8.95 7.42 5.25
N ASP A 315 -9.22 8.70 5.50
CA ASP A 315 -10.40 9.16 6.26
C ASP A 315 -11.74 8.92 5.54
N ASN A 316 -11.74 8.80 4.20
CA ASN A 316 -12.95 8.78 3.36
C ASN A 316 -13.24 7.38 2.77
N CYS A 317 -13.31 6.34 3.60
CA CYS A 317 -13.56 4.97 3.15
C CYS A 317 -15.02 4.75 2.71
N PHE A 318 -15.41 5.28 1.53
CA PHE A 318 -16.74 5.09 0.96
C PHE A 318 -16.96 3.68 0.35
N ASN A 319 -15.89 2.95 0.03
CA ASN A 319 -15.96 1.59 -0.51
C ASN A 319 -15.43 0.56 0.51
N ALA A 320 -16.37 -0.02 1.25
CA ALA A 320 -16.31 -1.28 2.01
C ALA A 320 -14.94 -1.72 2.56
N GLY A 321 -14.67 -1.42 3.83
CA GLY A 321 -14.12 -2.43 4.75
C GLY A 321 -12.61 -2.62 4.87
N ILE A 322 -11.79 -1.81 4.21
CA ILE A 322 -10.40 -2.17 3.90
C ILE A 322 -9.39 -1.16 4.46
N GLY A 323 -8.56 -1.58 5.41
CA GLY A 323 -7.60 -0.68 6.07
C GLY A 323 -6.17 -1.20 6.24
N ALA A 324 -5.91 -2.44 5.84
CA ALA A 324 -4.60 -3.07 6.01
C ALA A 324 -3.45 -2.32 5.34
N SER A 325 -2.22 -2.46 5.85
CA SER A 325 -1.04 -1.99 5.11
C SER A 325 -0.89 -2.66 3.74
N VAL A 326 -1.35 -3.90 3.63
CA VAL A 326 -1.44 -4.70 2.41
C VAL A 326 -2.83 -5.29 2.28
N PHE A 327 -3.55 -4.89 1.24
CA PHE A 327 -4.85 -5.42 0.88
C PHE A 327 -4.75 -6.37 -0.32
N ILE A 328 -5.38 -7.54 -0.21
CA ILE A 328 -5.43 -8.57 -1.26
C ILE A 328 -6.87 -9.03 -1.45
N PHE A 329 -7.34 -9.05 -2.70
CA PHE A 329 -8.66 -9.54 -3.05
C PHE A 329 -8.70 -10.43 -4.30
N GLY A 330 -9.47 -11.51 -4.23
CA GLY A 330 -9.82 -12.38 -5.36
C GLY A 330 -8.69 -13.22 -5.98
N GLN A 331 -7.43 -13.04 -5.56
CA GLN A 331 -6.25 -13.69 -6.14
C GLN A 331 -5.23 -14.09 -5.07
N ASN A 332 -4.26 -14.91 -5.47
CA ASN A 332 -3.26 -15.43 -4.54
C ASN A 332 -2.12 -14.43 -4.27
N ALA A 333 -1.57 -14.46 -3.06
CA ALA A 333 -0.42 -13.64 -2.70
C ALA A 333 0.69 -14.45 -2.01
N LEU A 334 1.93 -14.06 -2.28
CA LEU A 334 3.13 -14.47 -1.57
C LEU A 334 3.79 -13.23 -0.97
N ILE A 335 3.93 -13.21 0.34
CA ILE A 335 4.65 -12.16 1.08
C ILE A 335 5.78 -12.86 1.81
N GLU A 336 7.02 -12.57 1.41
CA GLU A 336 8.20 -13.30 1.85
C GLU A 336 9.28 -12.35 2.37
N ASN A 337 9.90 -12.68 3.51
CA ASN A 337 11.01 -11.91 4.09
C ASN A 337 10.68 -10.41 4.26
N CYS A 338 9.41 -10.08 4.51
CA CYS A 338 8.93 -8.70 4.62
C CYS A 338 8.78 -8.27 6.08
N SER A 339 8.92 -6.97 6.33
CA SER A 339 8.61 -6.36 7.64
C SER A 339 7.41 -5.43 7.51
N LEU A 340 6.32 -5.74 8.22
CA LEU A 340 5.09 -4.94 8.26
C LEU A 340 4.94 -4.39 9.68
N LEU A 341 5.36 -3.15 9.87
CA LEU A 341 5.51 -2.55 11.20
C LEU A 341 4.66 -1.29 11.36
N ASP A 342 4.02 -1.17 12.52
CA ASP A 342 3.38 0.07 12.97
C ASP A 342 2.25 0.58 12.04
N ASN A 343 1.62 -0.33 11.29
CA ASN A 343 0.54 0.03 10.36
C ASN A 343 -0.82 0.09 11.06
N GLU A 344 -1.70 0.96 10.57
CA GLU A 344 -2.97 1.28 11.24
C GLU A 344 -4.16 1.28 10.27
N ALA A 345 -4.98 0.24 10.39
CA ALA A 345 -6.26 0.06 9.71
C ALA A 345 -7.41 0.65 10.54
N MET A 346 -7.31 1.89 11.00
CA MET A 346 -8.32 2.48 11.90
C MET A 346 -8.54 3.96 11.60
N VAL A 347 -9.79 4.42 11.65
CA VAL A 347 -10.18 5.84 11.59
C VAL A 347 -11.29 6.05 12.62
N GLU A 348 -11.22 7.15 13.37
CA GLU A 348 -12.08 7.41 14.55
C GLU A 348 -13.57 7.60 14.24
N ASN A 349 -13.96 7.76 12.96
CA ASN A 349 -15.28 8.28 12.57
C ASN A 349 -16.09 7.41 11.58
N LEU A 350 -15.86 6.09 11.47
CA LEU A 350 -16.45 5.29 10.37
C LEU A 350 -17.28 4.04 10.77
N HIS A 351 -18.13 3.67 9.80
CA HIS A 351 -19.17 2.65 9.76
C HIS A 351 -18.65 1.20 9.90
N GLU A 352 -19.58 0.29 10.23
CA GLU A 352 -19.45 -1.06 10.82
C GLU A 352 -18.51 -2.09 10.18
N THR A 353 -17.89 -1.80 9.03
CA THR A 353 -17.06 -2.76 8.29
C THR A 353 -15.63 -2.29 8.04
N CYS A 354 -15.32 -1.01 8.25
CA CYS A 354 -13.99 -0.44 7.98
C CYS A 354 -12.94 -0.93 8.97
N GLY A 355 -11.68 -1.03 8.54
CA GLY A 355 -10.53 -1.16 9.43
C GLY A 355 -10.13 -2.58 9.85
N THR A 356 -10.03 -3.48 8.88
CA THR A 356 -9.67 -4.89 9.11
C THR A 356 -8.24 -5.19 8.63
N GLY A 357 -7.50 -6.04 9.36
CA GLY A 357 -6.19 -6.58 8.99
C GLY A 357 -5.01 -5.60 9.09
N GLY A 358 -4.56 -5.19 10.28
CA GLY A 358 -3.68 -4.02 10.43
C GLY A 358 -2.41 -4.07 9.57
N GLY A 359 -1.74 -5.23 9.55
CA GLY A 359 -0.67 -5.52 8.60
C GLY A 359 -1.23 -5.99 7.26
N ILE A 360 -1.93 -7.13 7.25
CA ILE A 360 -2.42 -7.78 6.04
C ILE A 360 -3.93 -8.03 6.15
N TYR A 361 -4.67 -7.68 5.10
CA TYR A 361 -6.03 -8.14 4.88
C TYR A 361 -6.11 -8.89 3.57
N ALA A 362 -6.67 -10.10 3.63
CA ALA A 362 -6.92 -10.91 2.46
C ALA A 362 -8.37 -11.39 2.41
N SER A 363 -9.07 -11.12 1.31
CA SER A 363 -10.45 -11.57 1.13
C SER A 363 -10.61 -12.37 -0.15
N GLU A 364 -11.29 -13.51 -0.05
CA GLU A 364 -11.49 -14.45 -1.16
C GLU A 364 -10.16 -14.88 -1.82
N SER A 365 -9.08 -14.89 -1.06
CA SER A 365 -7.70 -14.99 -1.52
C SER A 365 -6.91 -16.03 -0.74
N ASN A 366 -5.93 -16.68 -1.37
CA ASN A 366 -4.97 -17.51 -0.66
C ASN A 366 -3.68 -16.73 -0.44
N VAL A 367 -3.19 -16.66 0.79
CA VAL A 367 -2.00 -15.89 1.14
C VAL A 367 -0.99 -16.78 1.84
N THR A 368 0.23 -16.76 1.32
CA THR A 368 1.41 -17.34 1.99
C THR A 368 2.24 -16.20 2.56
N VAL A 369 2.50 -16.26 3.87
CA VAL A 369 3.37 -15.35 4.61
C VAL A 369 4.59 -16.14 5.08
N ASP A 370 5.72 -15.91 4.45
CA ASP A 370 6.94 -16.69 4.68
C ASP A 370 8.03 -15.82 5.31
N ASN A 371 8.51 -16.23 6.48
CA ASN A 371 9.57 -15.58 7.25
C ASN A 371 9.39 -14.05 7.40
N CYS A 372 8.16 -13.62 7.69
CA CYS A 372 7.83 -12.19 7.83
C CYS A 372 7.86 -11.72 9.30
N ASP A 373 8.09 -10.42 9.46
CA ASP A 373 8.06 -9.73 10.75
C ASP A 373 6.88 -8.76 10.79
N ILE A 374 5.79 -9.14 11.47
CA ILE A 374 4.52 -8.40 11.50
C ILE A 374 4.29 -7.88 12.91
N ARG A 375 4.59 -6.60 13.15
CA ARG A 375 4.53 -6.03 14.51
C ARG A 375 3.84 -4.71 14.66
N ARG A 376 3.26 -4.50 15.84
CA ARG A 376 2.67 -3.21 16.27
C ARG A 376 1.60 -2.68 15.32
N ASN A 377 0.98 -3.56 14.55
CA ASN A 377 -0.10 -3.20 13.66
C ASN A 377 -1.43 -3.14 14.42
N LYS A 378 -2.34 -2.28 13.96
CA LYS A 378 -3.60 -1.97 14.64
C LYS A 378 -4.77 -2.06 13.68
N ALA A 379 -5.83 -2.75 14.10
CA ALA A 379 -7.08 -2.88 13.36
C ALA A 379 -8.27 -3.13 14.30
N PHE A 380 -9.47 -3.23 13.76
CA PHE A 380 -10.63 -3.76 14.48
C PHE A 380 -10.64 -5.29 14.52
N TYR A 381 -10.26 -5.95 13.43
CA TYR A 381 -10.14 -7.41 13.38
C TYR A 381 -8.78 -7.79 12.81
N GLY A 382 -8.10 -8.77 13.41
CA GLY A 382 -6.80 -9.21 12.90
C GLY A 382 -5.77 -8.08 12.98
N GLY A 383 -5.34 -7.71 14.20
CA GLY A 383 -4.40 -6.60 14.39
C GLY A 383 -3.16 -6.73 13.51
N GLY A 384 -2.62 -7.95 13.37
CA GLY A 384 -1.56 -8.28 12.41
C GLY A 384 -2.12 -8.72 11.06
N ILE A 385 -2.86 -9.82 11.02
CA ILE A 385 -3.37 -10.47 9.80
C ILE A 385 -4.87 -10.75 9.94
N ASN A 386 -5.63 -10.45 8.90
CA ASN A 386 -7.00 -10.91 8.75
C ASN A 386 -7.18 -11.62 7.41
N VAL A 387 -7.80 -12.80 7.42
CA VAL A 387 -8.21 -13.50 6.19
C VAL A 387 -9.69 -13.83 6.25
N PHE A 388 -10.39 -13.49 5.16
CA PHE A 388 -11.82 -13.70 4.99
C PHE A 388 -12.11 -14.55 3.75
N LYS A 389 -12.78 -15.69 3.93
CA LYS A 389 -13.11 -16.67 2.86
C LYS A 389 -11.89 -17.07 2.02
N GLY A 390 -10.76 -17.27 2.70
CA GLY A 390 -9.47 -17.54 2.07
C GLY A 390 -8.66 -18.61 2.80
N ASN A 391 -7.45 -18.88 2.32
CA ASN A 391 -6.50 -19.75 3.00
C ASN A 391 -5.25 -18.96 3.41
N LEU A 392 -4.77 -19.17 4.63
CA LEU A 392 -3.54 -18.59 5.16
C LEU A 392 -2.49 -19.70 5.37
N ILE A 393 -1.29 -19.50 4.87
CA ILE A 393 -0.12 -20.30 5.24
C ILE A 393 0.89 -19.34 5.84
N VAL A 394 1.32 -19.59 7.09
CA VAL A 394 2.45 -18.87 7.69
C VAL A 394 3.57 -19.85 7.94
N ASN A 395 4.76 -19.56 7.41
CA ASN A 395 5.96 -20.37 7.59
C ASN A 395 7.04 -19.50 8.23
N GLY A 396 7.44 -19.80 9.46
CA GLY A 396 8.41 -18.99 10.18
C GLY A 396 7.92 -17.58 10.52
N GLY A 397 8.86 -16.73 10.94
CA GLY A 397 8.59 -15.32 11.25
C GLY A 397 8.00 -15.07 12.63
N ILE A 398 7.65 -13.80 12.86
CA ILE A 398 7.15 -13.29 14.15
C ILE A 398 5.93 -12.42 13.90
N ILE A 399 4.85 -12.68 14.65
CA ILE A 399 3.65 -11.85 14.72
C ILE A 399 3.56 -11.32 16.15
N SER A 400 3.96 -10.07 16.39
CA SER A 400 4.00 -9.57 17.76
C SER A 400 3.48 -8.16 18.00
N ASP A 401 3.01 -7.92 19.22
CA ASP A 401 2.62 -6.58 19.67
C ASP A 401 1.49 -5.96 18.82
N ASN A 402 0.73 -6.76 18.07
CA ASN A 402 -0.38 -6.30 17.25
C ASN A 402 -1.67 -6.18 18.08
N VAL A 403 -2.56 -5.27 17.67
CA VAL A 403 -3.71 -4.86 18.48
C VAL A 403 -4.99 -4.90 17.65
N ALA A 404 -5.94 -5.73 18.07
CA ALA A 404 -7.34 -5.66 17.64
C ALA A 404 -8.14 -4.83 18.67
N LYS A 405 -8.61 -3.65 18.26
CA LYS A 405 -9.41 -2.74 19.11
C LYS A 405 -10.91 -2.92 18.85
N SER A 406 -11.74 -2.56 19.83
CA SER A 406 -13.19 -2.43 19.67
C SER A 406 -13.62 -0.96 19.81
N ILE A 407 -14.71 -0.58 19.15
CA ILE A 407 -15.38 0.72 19.34
C ILE A 407 -16.84 0.49 19.75
N LYS A 408 -17.33 1.37 20.62
CA LYS A 408 -18.74 1.49 21.03
C LYS A 408 -19.46 2.47 20.10
N LEU A 409 -20.55 2.06 19.45
CA LEU A 409 -21.41 2.96 18.70
C LEU A 409 -22.56 3.47 19.60
N PRO A 410 -22.96 4.77 19.61
CA PRO A 410 -22.23 5.99 19.31
C PRO A 410 -22.07 6.84 20.59
N GLU A 411 -20.92 6.75 21.26
CA GLU A 411 -20.47 7.82 22.15
C GLU A 411 -19.04 8.18 21.76
N ARG A 412 -18.89 9.44 21.31
CA ARG A 412 -17.61 10.11 21.06
C ARG A 412 -16.70 9.94 22.28
N ILE A 413 -15.70 9.08 22.20
CA ILE A 413 -14.59 9.06 23.16
C ILE A 413 -13.27 9.08 22.39
N THR A 414 -12.50 10.12 22.62
CA THR A 414 -11.09 10.23 22.23
C THR A 414 -10.30 9.10 22.88
N LEU A 415 -9.75 8.20 22.08
CA LEU A 415 -9.00 7.04 22.56
C LEU A 415 -7.63 7.48 23.11
N THR A 416 -7.40 7.31 24.41
CA THR A 416 -6.06 7.42 24.99
C THR A 416 -5.31 6.09 24.77
N SER A 417 -4.02 6.21 24.45
CA SER A 417 -3.11 5.10 24.11
C SER A 417 -3.20 3.90 25.06
N VAL A 418 -3.49 2.71 24.52
CA VAL A 418 -3.28 1.44 25.23
C VAL A 418 -1.78 1.19 25.34
N SER A 419 -1.24 1.25 26.56
CA SER A 419 0.14 0.86 26.85
C SER A 419 0.19 -0.64 27.14
N LEU A 420 1.04 -1.38 26.42
CA LEU A 420 1.27 -2.81 26.64
C LEU A 420 2.14 -2.98 27.89
N SER A 421 1.58 -3.53 28.98
CA SER A 421 2.35 -3.97 30.14
C SER A 421 2.32 -5.49 30.24
N LYS A 422 3.47 -6.09 30.61
CA LYS A 422 3.62 -7.53 30.85
C LYS A 422 2.66 -7.97 31.95
N CYS A 423 1.82 -8.98 31.70
CA CYS A 423 0.92 -9.52 32.72
C CYS A 423 1.73 -10.15 33.87
N THR A 424 1.50 -9.68 35.10
CA THR A 424 1.84 -10.44 36.31
C THR A 424 0.57 -11.14 36.83
N GLU A 425 0.73 -12.21 37.64
CA GLU A 425 -0.34 -13.12 38.11
C GLU A 425 -1.57 -12.44 38.75
N THR A 426 -1.48 -11.15 39.10
CA THR A 426 -2.55 -10.36 39.74
C THR A 426 -3.18 -9.26 38.84
N ASP A 427 -2.70 -9.06 37.60
CA ASP A 427 -3.08 -7.91 36.76
C ASP A 427 -4.15 -8.19 35.69
N CYS A 428 -4.64 -9.44 35.56
CA CYS A 428 -5.78 -9.73 34.66
C CYS A 428 -7.11 -9.08 35.15
N GLU A 429 -7.15 -8.53 36.37
CA GLU A 429 -8.33 -7.90 36.97
C GLU A 429 -8.35 -6.36 36.98
N ARG A 430 -7.42 -5.65 36.30
CA ARG A 430 -7.38 -4.17 36.42
C ARG A 430 -7.17 -3.35 35.15
N VAL A 431 -7.79 -3.79 34.05
CA VAL A 431 -8.29 -2.83 33.04
C VAL A 431 -9.77 -2.63 33.31
N ASP A 432 -10.08 -1.64 34.13
CA ASP A 432 -11.43 -1.21 34.47
C ASP A 432 -12.14 -0.72 33.19
N LEU A 433 -12.94 -1.59 32.58
CA LEU A 433 -14.12 -1.22 31.81
C LEU A 433 -15.22 -2.17 32.28
N THR A 434 -15.91 -1.76 33.34
CA THR A 434 -17.26 -2.19 33.65
C THR A 434 -18.15 -1.87 32.47
N ASP A 435 -18.17 -2.72 31.44
CA ASP A 435 -19.07 -2.58 30.31
C ASP A 435 -19.03 -3.85 29.45
N SER A 436 -19.62 -4.93 29.96
CA SER A 436 -20.20 -5.94 29.09
C SER A 436 -21.40 -5.30 28.39
N ILE A 437 -21.17 -4.59 27.28
CA ILE A 437 -22.25 -3.94 26.53
C ILE A 437 -22.47 -4.68 25.19
N PRO A 438 -23.72 -5.02 24.84
CA PRO A 438 -24.07 -5.77 23.62
C PRO A 438 -23.71 -5.13 22.26
N ASP A 439 -23.17 -3.90 22.20
CA ASP A 439 -23.08 -3.11 20.96
C ASP A 439 -21.65 -2.62 20.65
N THR A 440 -20.68 -3.53 20.57
CA THR A 440 -19.29 -3.21 20.16
C THR A 440 -18.91 -3.90 18.85
N ILE A 441 -18.23 -3.16 17.95
CA ILE A 441 -17.69 -3.66 16.68
C ILE A 441 -16.18 -3.80 16.81
N GLY A 442 -15.61 -4.87 16.24
CA GLY A 442 -14.18 -5.15 16.32
C GLY A 442 -13.75 -5.74 17.66
N GLY A 443 -12.45 -5.95 17.81
CA GLY A 443 -11.79 -6.39 19.02
C GLY A 443 -11.29 -7.83 19.00
N ASP A 444 -11.41 -8.53 17.87
CA ASP A 444 -11.09 -9.95 17.78
C ASP A 444 -9.83 -10.23 16.96
N GLY A 445 -9.01 -11.18 17.42
CA GLY A 445 -7.80 -11.62 16.74
C GLY A 445 -6.69 -10.57 16.82
N GLY A 446 -6.04 -10.42 17.96
CA GLY A 446 -4.97 -9.43 18.12
C GLY A 446 -3.82 -9.64 17.14
N GLY A 447 -3.37 -10.88 17.00
CA GLY A 447 -2.41 -11.28 15.96
C GLY A 447 -3.12 -11.63 14.65
N ILE A 448 -3.93 -12.68 14.66
CA ILE A 448 -4.58 -13.27 13.49
C ILE A 448 -6.08 -13.39 13.71
N PHE A 449 -6.87 -13.02 12.71
CA PHE A 449 -8.29 -13.34 12.62
C PHE A 449 -8.55 -14.15 11.35
N ILE A 450 -9.18 -15.32 11.46
CA ILE A 450 -9.47 -16.20 10.32
C ILE A 450 -10.97 -16.48 10.17
N ILE A 451 -11.45 -16.29 8.93
CA ILE A 451 -12.65 -16.93 8.37
C ILE A 451 -12.17 -17.71 7.14
N GLY A 452 -11.90 -19.00 7.28
CA GLY A 452 -11.25 -19.82 6.25
C GLY A 452 -10.31 -20.88 6.81
N ASN A 453 -9.33 -21.35 6.04
CA ASN A 453 -8.34 -22.30 6.55
C ASN A 453 -7.00 -21.63 6.84
N ALA A 454 -6.31 -22.09 7.88
CA ALA A 454 -4.95 -21.65 8.18
C ALA A 454 -4.02 -22.83 8.48
N THR A 455 -2.78 -22.76 8.00
CA THR A 455 -1.68 -23.60 8.48
C THR A 455 -0.55 -22.71 8.97
N LEU A 456 -0.15 -22.90 10.22
CA LEU A 456 0.90 -22.13 10.88
C LEU A 456 2.06 -23.07 11.20
N ASN A 457 3.23 -22.81 10.60
CA ASN A 457 4.43 -23.61 10.75
C ASN A 457 5.56 -22.76 11.34
N ASP A 458 6.23 -23.24 12.39
CA ASP A 458 7.47 -22.67 12.92
C ASP A 458 7.41 -21.16 13.27
N VAL A 459 6.22 -20.65 13.61
CA VAL A 459 5.96 -19.22 13.86
C VAL A 459 5.91 -18.89 15.36
N THR A 460 6.37 -17.69 15.71
CA THR A 460 6.15 -17.11 17.06
C THR A 460 5.06 -16.04 17.01
N ILE A 461 4.03 -16.18 17.84
CA ILE A 461 2.94 -15.22 17.98
C ILE A 461 2.93 -14.72 19.43
N GLU A 462 3.35 -13.48 19.66
CA GLU A 462 3.59 -13.00 21.02
C GLU A 462 3.13 -11.58 21.31
N ARG A 463 2.74 -11.30 22.57
CA ARG A 463 2.36 -9.95 23.02
C ARG A 463 1.25 -9.27 22.19
N ASN A 464 0.43 -10.05 21.49
CA ASN A 464 -0.70 -9.50 20.76
C ASN A 464 -1.89 -9.30 21.71
N TYR A 465 -2.70 -8.29 21.40
CA TYR A 465 -3.81 -7.87 22.25
C TYR A 465 -5.12 -7.83 21.45
N ALA A 466 -6.16 -8.45 22.00
CA ALA A 466 -7.53 -8.38 21.51
C ALA A 466 -8.44 -7.72 22.55
N ALA A 467 -9.18 -6.69 22.14
CA ALA A 467 -10.13 -6.01 23.01
C ALA A 467 -11.34 -6.89 23.40
N ARG A 468 -11.54 -8.02 22.73
CA ARG A 468 -12.60 -9.00 23.00
C ARG A 468 -12.04 -10.42 23.06
N LYS A 469 -11.77 -11.07 21.92
CA LYS A 469 -11.47 -12.51 21.87
C LYS A 469 -10.25 -12.84 21.03
N GLY A 470 -9.52 -13.90 21.41
CA GLY A 470 -8.39 -14.42 20.64
C GLY A 470 -7.22 -13.44 20.61
N GLY A 471 -6.51 -13.29 21.74
CA GLY A 471 -5.41 -12.33 21.85
C GLY A 471 -4.33 -12.58 20.80
N ALA A 472 -3.99 -13.85 20.57
CA ALA A 472 -3.16 -14.27 19.46
C ALA A 472 -4.00 -14.56 18.21
N ILE A 473 -4.95 -15.50 18.30
CA ILE A 473 -5.69 -16.04 17.15
C ILE A 473 -7.18 -16.12 17.48
N TYR A 474 -8.01 -15.58 16.58
CA TYR A 474 -9.44 -15.82 16.53
C TYR A 474 -9.80 -16.75 15.36
N ILE A 475 -10.54 -17.82 15.64
CA ILE A 475 -11.02 -18.82 14.67
C ILE A 475 -12.53 -18.76 14.60
N ASP A 476 -13.05 -18.36 13.44
CA ASP A 476 -14.50 -18.27 13.25
C ASP A 476 -15.14 -19.62 12.92
N GLU A 477 -16.47 -19.66 12.98
CA GLU A 477 -17.26 -20.85 12.67
C GLU A 477 -16.97 -21.39 11.26
N GLY A 478 -16.86 -22.72 11.15
CA GLY A 478 -16.53 -23.40 9.90
C GLY A 478 -15.08 -23.27 9.43
N SER A 479 -14.25 -22.49 10.12
CA SER A 479 -12.82 -22.35 9.83
C SER A 479 -12.01 -23.53 10.36
N GLN A 480 -10.87 -23.82 9.72
CA GLN A 480 -9.96 -24.88 10.15
C GLN A 480 -8.54 -24.34 10.29
N ILE A 481 -7.96 -24.45 11.49
CA ILE A 481 -6.57 -24.10 11.72
C ILE A 481 -5.78 -25.34 12.10
N ARG A 482 -4.61 -25.50 11.49
CA ARG A 482 -3.57 -26.42 11.92
C ARG A 482 -2.34 -25.65 12.39
N LEU A 483 -1.88 -25.95 13.60
CA LEU A 483 -0.56 -25.57 14.09
C LEU A 483 0.36 -26.77 13.94
N ASP A 484 1.47 -26.62 13.24
CA ASP A 484 2.43 -27.69 12.99
C ASP A 484 3.88 -27.19 13.12
N GLY A 485 4.82 -28.10 13.36
CA GLY A 485 6.20 -27.72 13.67
C GLY A 485 6.31 -26.94 15.00
N LYS A 486 7.31 -26.05 15.10
CA LYS A 486 7.63 -25.31 16.33
C LYS A 486 6.81 -24.01 16.42
N VAL A 487 5.52 -24.12 16.71
CA VAL A 487 4.67 -22.94 16.95
C VAL A 487 4.74 -22.50 18.41
N THR A 488 5.02 -21.21 18.65
CA THR A 488 5.06 -20.63 20.01
C THR A 488 4.05 -19.49 20.13
N ILE A 489 3.10 -19.60 21.05
CA ILE A 489 2.08 -18.58 21.33
C ILE A 489 2.19 -18.13 22.78
N ILE A 490 2.76 -16.95 23.01
CA ILE A 490 3.19 -16.51 24.33
C ILE A 490 2.85 -15.06 24.66
N ASP A 491 2.51 -14.78 25.92
CA ASP A 491 2.27 -13.42 26.43
C ASP A 491 1.16 -12.66 25.68
N ASN A 492 0.20 -13.37 25.06
CA ASN A 492 -0.94 -12.73 24.37
C ASN A 492 -2.11 -12.50 25.33
N GLN A 493 -2.92 -11.48 25.03
CA GLN A 493 -4.00 -11.04 25.91
C GLN A 493 -5.30 -10.83 25.16
N ALA A 494 -6.40 -11.35 25.70
CA ALA A 494 -7.76 -10.99 25.31
C ALA A 494 -8.53 -10.48 26.53
N LYS A 495 -9.46 -9.53 26.36
CA LYS A 495 -10.26 -9.05 27.51
C LYS A 495 -11.37 -10.01 27.93
N GLU A 496 -11.89 -10.82 27.02
CA GLU A 496 -13.03 -11.70 27.30
C GLU A 496 -12.59 -13.15 27.27
N LYS A 497 -12.23 -13.69 26.09
CA LYS A 497 -12.07 -15.14 25.90
C LYS A 497 -10.90 -15.50 25.03
N GLY A 498 -10.19 -16.58 25.36
CA GLY A 498 -9.10 -17.10 24.53
C GLY A 498 -7.92 -16.14 24.52
N GLY A 499 -7.18 -16.06 25.63
CA GLY A 499 -6.04 -15.14 25.74
C GLY A 499 -5.00 -15.39 24.66
N ALA A 500 -4.74 -16.66 24.36
CA ALA A 500 -4.03 -17.07 23.16
C ALA A 500 -5.02 -17.30 22.01
N ILE A 501 -5.83 -18.36 22.08
CA ILE A 501 -6.70 -18.80 20.99
C ILE A 501 -8.16 -18.80 21.43
N TYR A 502 -9.01 -18.18 20.63
CA TYR A 502 -10.46 -18.38 20.71
C TYR A 502 -10.94 -19.18 19.51
N ASN A 503 -11.59 -20.32 19.76
CA ASN A 503 -11.98 -21.29 18.74
C ASN A 503 -13.50 -21.51 18.66
N ARG A 504 -14.10 -21.13 17.52
CA ARG A 504 -15.47 -21.53 17.11
C ARG A 504 -15.48 -22.50 15.92
N GLY A 505 -14.31 -22.88 15.42
CA GLY A 505 -14.12 -23.80 14.30
C GLY A 505 -13.37 -25.07 14.71
N THR A 506 -12.53 -25.58 13.81
CA THR A 506 -11.67 -26.74 14.09
C THR A 506 -10.23 -26.29 14.34
N LEU A 507 -9.64 -26.76 15.43
CA LEU A 507 -8.25 -26.50 15.80
C LEU A 507 -7.47 -27.82 15.92
N ASP A 508 -6.42 -27.98 15.10
CA ASP A 508 -5.46 -29.09 15.16
C ASP A 508 -4.13 -28.62 15.75
N LEU A 509 -3.80 -29.09 16.96
CA LEU A 509 -2.63 -28.67 17.73
C LEU A 509 -1.55 -29.75 17.74
N ARG A 510 -0.44 -29.48 17.04
CA ARG A 510 0.73 -30.36 17.01
C ARG A 510 1.97 -29.60 17.40
N ASN A 511 2.66 -30.08 18.45
CA ASN A 511 3.98 -29.59 18.87
C ASN A 511 4.04 -28.07 19.16
N ALA A 512 2.92 -27.46 19.54
CA ALA A 512 2.83 -26.04 19.87
C ALA A 512 3.08 -25.79 21.38
N ILE A 513 3.68 -24.65 21.70
CA ILE A 513 3.82 -24.14 23.07
C ILE A 513 2.87 -22.96 23.24
N ILE A 514 1.96 -23.03 24.20
CA ILE A 514 0.99 -21.96 24.53
C ILE A 514 1.19 -21.57 25.99
N SER A 515 1.77 -20.40 26.26
CA SER A 515 2.11 -20.03 27.63
C SER A 515 1.96 -18.56 27.98
N ASN A 516 1.68 -18.27 29.26
CA ASN A 516 1.58 -16.90 29.79
C ASN A 516 0.53 -16.03 29.08
N ASN A 517 -0.51 -16.65 28.52
CA ASN A 517 -1.59 -15.91 27.88
C ASN A 517 -2.72 -15.63 28.88
N CYS A 518 -3.37 -14.47 28.76
CA CYS A 518 -4.38 -14.00 29.73
C CYS A 518 -5.72 -13.65 29.06
N ALA A 519 -6.82 -14.11 29.66
CA ALA A 519 -8.19 -13.68 29.38
C ALA A 519 -9.09 -13.77 30.62
N LYS A 520 -10.39 -13.41 30.53
CA LYS A 520 -11.36 -13.72 31.61
C LYS A 520 -11.77 -15.19 31.61
N GLU A 521 -11.84 -15.81 30.43
CA GLU A 521 -12.14 -17.24 30.26
C GLU A 521 -11.19 -17.86 29.24
N GLY A 522 -10.58 -19.01 29.57
CA GLY A 522 -9.64 -19.69 28.68
C GLY A 522 -8.40 -18.84 28.35
N GLY A 523 -7.52 -18.63 29.33
CA GLY A 523 -6.29 -17.86 29.17
C GLY A 523 -5.43 -18.38 28.01
N GLY A 524 -5.28 -19.71 27.91
CA GLY A 524 -4.63 -20.33 26.77
C GLY A 524 -5.59 -20.44 25.59
N ILE A 525 -6.54 -21.36 25.70
CA ILE A 525 -7.52 -21.67 24.66
C ILE A 525 -8.93 -21.58 25.23
N PHE A 526 -9.83 -20.93 24.50
CA PHE A 526 -11.26 -21.01 24.73
C PHE A 526 -11.92 -21.74 23.55
N ILE A 527 -12.71 -22.77 23.81
CA ILE A 527 -13.45 -23.54 22.80
C ILE A 527 -14.94 -23.26 22.98
N GLU A 528 -15.62 -22.77 21.94
CA GLU A 528 -17.08 -22.66 21.94
C GLU A 528 -17.77 -24.01 21.70
N PRO A 529 -19.07 -24.16 22.06
CA PRO A 529 -19.79 -25.44 21.92
C PRO A 529 -19.83 -26.04 20.51
N LEU A 530 -19.64 -25.23 19.46
CA LEU A 530 -19.55 -25.68 18.07
C LEU A 530 -18.10 -25.87 17.59
N GLY A 531 -17.13 -25.45 18.39
CA GLY A 531 -15.71 -25.61 18.10
C GLY A 531 -15.21 -26.98 18.55
N ASN A 532 -14.32 -27.57 17.74
CA ASN A 532 -13.66 -28.83 18.07
C ASN A 532 -12.15 -28.66 18.16
N GLN A 533 -11.52 -29.38 19.07
CA GLN A 533 -10.08 -29.58 19.11
C GLN A 533 -9.75 -31.01 18.66
N VAL A 534 -8.84 -31.16 17.70
CA VAL A 534 -8.44 -32.45 17.16
C VAL A 534 -6.92 -32.61 17.31
N GLY A 535 -6.48 -33.60 18.08
CA GLY A 535 -5.05 -33.77 18.35
C GLY A 535 -4.56 -32.87 19.49
N ASN A 536 -3.83 -33.46 20.43
CA ASN A 536 -3.28 -32.76 21.58
C ASN A 536 -1.86 -33.27 21.89
N THR A 537 -0.88 -32.84 21.10
CA THR A 537 0.55 -33.01 21.44
C THR A 537 1.21 -31.68 21.81
N GLY A 538 0.44 -30.60 21.93
CA GLY A 538 0.90 -29.29 22.36
C GLY A 538 0.97 -29.15 23.89
N LEU A 539 1.78 -28.21 24.37
CA LEU A 539 1.94 -27.91 25.80
C LEU A 539 1.33 -26.53 26.11
N ALA A 540 0.21 -26.50 26.84
CA ALA A 540 -0.37 -25.27 27.37
C ALA A 540 -0.03 -25.10 28.86
N THR A 541 0.69 -24.04 29.23
CA THR A 541 1.20 -23.83 30.61
C THR A 541 1.11 -22.37 31.06
N ASN A 542 0.92 -22.12 32.35
CA ASN A 542 0.94 -20.78 32.95
C ASN A 542 -0.01 -19.78 32.26
N ASN A 543 -1.15 -20.22 31.74
CA ASN A 543 -2.15 -19.31 31.19
C ASN A 543 -3.22 -18.99 32.24
N THR A 544 -3.79 -17.78 32.20
CA THR A 544 -4.69 -17.25 33.25
C THR A 544 -6.05 -16.84 32.66
N PRO A 545 -7.20 -17.26 33.24
CA PRO A 545 -7.31 -18.09 34.46
C PRO A 545 -6.92 -19.56 34.24
N ASP A 546 -7.19 -20.10 33.05
CA ASP A 546 -7.02 -21.52 32.75
C ASP A 546 -6.28 -21.74 31.42
N ASN A 547 -5.67 -22.91 31.26
CA ASN A 547 -5.02 -23.31 30.00
C ASN A 547 -6.03 -23.57 28.88
N ILE A 548 -7.11 -24.30 29.16
CA ILE A 548 -8.17 -24.63 28.19
C ILE A 548 -9.51 -24.53 28.90
N TYR A 549 -10.46 -23.80 28.31
CA TYR A 549 -11.84 -23.71 28.79
C TYR A 549 -12.83 -24.14 27.69
N SER A 550 -13.78 -25.01 28.04
CA SER A 550 -14.91 -25.43 27.20
C SER A 550 -16.21 -25.41 28.04
N PRO A 551 -17.25 -24.66 27.64
CA PRO A 551 -18.52 -24.61 28.37
C PRO A 551 -19.40 -25.87 28.18
N ALA A 552 -19.07 -26.73 27.23
CA ALA A 552 -19.63 -28.07 27.10
C ALA A 552 -18.54 -29.10 27.43
N GLU A 553 -18.86 -30.11 28.24
CA GLU A 553 -17.96 -31.26 28.45
C GLU A 553 -17.71 -31.93 27.08
N VAL A 554 -16.57 -31.65 26.47
CA VAL A 554 -16.05 -32.43 25.34
C VAL A 554 -15.22 -33.54 25.99
N GLU A 555 -15.77 -34.76 25.97
CA GLU A 555 -15.08 -36.00 26.40
C GLU A 555 -13.79 -36.25 25.61
#